data_AF-A0A4U0QJW0-F1
#
_entry.id   AF-A0A4U0QJW0-F1
#
_cell.length_a   1.000
_cell.length_b   1.000
_cell.length_c   1.000
_cell.angle_alpha   90.00
_cell.angle_beta   90.00
_cell.angle_gamma   90.00
#
_symmetry.space_group_name_H-M   'P 1'
#
loop_
_entity.id
_entity.type
_entity.pdbx_description
1 polymer ?
#
loop_
_entity_poly.entity_id
_entity_poly.type
_entity_poly.pdbx_seq_one_letter_code
_entity_poly.pdbx_strand_id
1 'polypeptide(L)' 'MSEQVPDLPLLRGALVNALDEAAVLRDLLGLVFWAAEAVPGPKAAPLTRGALLALDRLDLLVGHLETARAHIAASPKNIR' A
#
# COMPACT_ATOMS: atom_id res chain seq x y z
N MET A 1 20.70 17.48 18.92
CA MET A 1 20.68 17.03 17.52
C MET A 1 19.42 17.62 16.90
N SER A 2 19.54 18.54 15.95
CA SER A 2 18.36 19.14 15.30
C SER A 2 17.65 18.05 14.52
N GLU A 3 16.43 17.74 14.91
CA GLU A 3 15.54 16.84 14.20
C GLU A 3 15.32 17.43 12.80
N GLN A 4 15.86 16.78 11.76
CA GLN A 4 15.63 17.19 10.38
C GLN A 4 14.14 16.98 10.10
N VAL A 5 13.38 18.08 10.11
CA VAL A 5 11.98 18.05 9.68
C VAL A 5 11.98 17.64 8.20
N PRO A 6 11.42 16.47 7.85
CA PRO A 6 11.43 15.99 6.48
C PRO A 6 10.68 16.96 5.57
N ASP A 7 11.21 17.19 4.36
CA ASP A 7 10.67 18.15 3.41
C ASP A 7 9.24 17.75 2.98
N LEU A 8 8.25 18.59 3.32
CA LEU A 8 6.82 18.27 3.15
C LEU A 8 6.42 17.93 1.70
N PRO A 9 6.90 18.64 0.66
CA PRO A 9 6.65 18.27 -0.73
C PRO A 9 7.22 16.89 -1.09
N LEU A 10 8.41 16.56 -0.59
CA LEU A 10 9.04 15.26 -0.80
C LEU A 10 8.22 14.14 -0.13
N LEU A 11 7.75 14.35 1.09
CA LEU A 11 6.86 13.40 1.77
C LEU A 11 5.52 13.21 1.04
N ARG A 12 4.93 14.29 0.52
CA ARG A 12 3.70 14.21 -0.29
C ARG A 12 3.93 13.39 -1.56
N GLY A 13 5.03 13.64 -2.27
CA GLY A 13 5.38 12.87 -3.47
C GLY A 13 5.62 11.39 -3.14
N ALA A 14 6.34 11.10 -2.07
CA ALA A 14 6.59 9.73 -1.61
C ALA A 14 5.29 8.98 -1.28
N LEU A 15 4.31 9.65 -0.65
CA LEU A 15 3.01 9.03 -0.34
C LEU A 15 2.16 8.75 -1.59
N VAL A 16 2.18 9.66 -2.59
CA VAL A 16 1.50 9.40 -3.87
C VAL A 16 2.11 8.18 -4.54
N ASN A 17 3.43 8.13 -4.67
CA ASN A 17 4.11 6.98 -5.26
C ASN A 17 3.83 5.69 -4.49
N ALA A 18 3.82 5.72 -3.15
CA ALA A 18 3.52 4.54 -2.34
C ALA A 18 2.09 4.02 -2.55
N LEU A 19 1.12 4.92 -2.73
CA LEU A 19 -0.28 4.55 -3.03
C LEU A 19 -0.40 3.97 -4.44
N ASP A 20 0.31 4.54 -5.42
CA ASP A 20 0.34 4.03 -6.79
C ASP A 20 0.95 2.61 -6.84
N GLU A 21 2.10 2.41 -6.17
CA GLU A 21 2.73 1.08 -6.04
C GLU A 21 1.81 0.09 -5.32
N ALA A 22 1.08 0.53 -4.28
CA ALA A 22 0.11 -0.32 -3.60
C ALA A 22 -1.05 -0.73 -4.51
N ALA A 23 -1.51 0.15 -5.41
CA ALA A 23 -2.53 -0.21 -6.40
C ALA A 23 -2.01 -1.28 -7.37
N VAL A 24 -0.79 -1.14 -7.87
CA VAL A 24 -0.15 -2.15 -8.73
C VAL A 24 -0.01 -3.49 -8.00
N LEU A 25 0.44 -3.49 -6.74
CA LEU A 25 0.55 -4.70 -5.94
C LEU A 25 -0.79 -5.39 -5.73
N ARG A 26 -1.88 -4.62 -5.57
CA ARG A 26 -3.24 -5.18 -5.44
C ARG A 26 -3.63 -5.94 -6.70
N ASP A 27 -3.39 -5.35 -7.86
CA ASP A 27 -3.70 -5.97 -9.15
C ASP A 27 -2.88 -7.25 -9.35
N LEU A 28 -1.57 -7.21 -9.05
CA LEU A 28 -0.69 -8.38 -9.15
C LEU A 28 -1.14 -9.52 -8.22
N LEU A 29 -1.52 -9.20 -6.97
CA LEU A 29 -2.04 -10.21 -6.04
C LEU A 29 -3.39 -10.77 -6.50
N GLY A 30 -4.23 -9.94 -7.11
CA GLY A 30 -5.43 -10.39 -7.80
C GLY A 30 -5.11 -11.43 -8.88
N LEU A 31 -4.16 -11.12 -9.77
CA LEU A 31 -3.71 -12.07 -10.81
C LEU A 31 -3.16 -13.38 -10.23
N VAL A 32 -2.40 -13.30 -9.13
CA VAL A 32 -1.89 -14.50 -8.43
C VAL A 32 -3.03 -15.34 -7.86
N PHE A 33 -4.04 -14.70 -7.26
CA PHE A 33 -5.23 -15.38 -6.77
C PHE A 33 -5.96 -16.08 -7.92
N TRP A 34 -6.23 -15.38 -9.02
CA TRP A 34 -6.88 -15.95 -10.21
C TRP A 34 -6.07 -17.12 -10.80
N ALA A 35 -4.75 -16.99 -10.87
CA ALA A 35 -3.87 -18.07 -11.34
C ALA A 35 -3.89 -19.27 -10.40
N ALA A 36 -3.94 -19.05 -9.08
CA ALA A 36 -4.03 -20.11 -8.09
C ALA A 36 -5.34 -20.89 -8.19
N GLU A 37 -6.46 -20.21 -8.40
CA GLU A 37 -7.78 -20.83 -8.61
C GLU A 37 -7.82 -21.71 -9.87
N ALA A 38 -7.01 -21.39 -10.89
CA ALA A 38 -6.89 -22.20 -12.10
C ALA A 38 -6.01 -23.46 -11.93
N VAL A 39 -5.26 -23.58 -10.82
CA VAL A 39 -4.42 -24.75 -10.55
C VAL A 39 -5.25 -25.86 -9.90
N PRO A 40 -5.31 -27.07 -10.49
CA PRO A 40 -6.02 -28.18 -9.88
C PRO A 40 -5.22 -28.79 -8.71
N GLY A 41 -5.95 -29.20 -7.67
CA GLY A 41 -5.42 -30.02 -6.58
C GLY A 41 -4.85 -29.23 -5.38
N PRO A 42 -4.26 -29.92 -4.40
CA PRO A 42 -3.97 -29.37 -3.08
C PRO A 42 -2.90 -28.27 -3.07
N LYS A 43 -2.18 -28.08 -4.17
CA LYS A 43 -1.16 -27.02 -4.31
C LYS A 43 -1.75 -25.62 -4.52
N ALA A 44 -3.00 -25.53 -4.96
CA ALA A 44 -3.70 -24.25 -5.13
C ALA A 44 -4.06 -23.61 -3.78
N ALA A 45 -4.52 -24.42 -2.81
CA ALA A 45 -5.03 -23.90 -1.55
C ALA A 45 -4.03 -23.02 -0.76
N PRO A 46 -2.73 -23.36 -0.65
CA PRO A 46 -1.74 -22.47 -0.05
C PRO A 46 -1.51 -21.18 -0.83
N LEU A 47 -1.55 -21.23 -2.16
CA LEU A 47 -1.37 -20.06 -3.03
C LEU A 47 -2.55 -19.10 -2.92
N THR A 48 -3.78 -19.60 -3.03
CA THR A 48 -5.01 -18.82 -2.83
C THR A 48 -5.00 -18.16 -1.45
N ARG A 49 -4.69 -18.93 -0.38
CA ARG A 49 -4.62 -18.40 0.98
C ARG A 49 -3.54 -17.32 1.13
N GLY A 50 -2.36 -17.55 0.55
CA GLY A 50 -1.26 -16.59 0.57
C GLY A 50 -1.62 -15.28 -0.12
N ALA A 51 -2.25 -15.35 -1.30
CA ALA A 51 -2.71 -14.18 -2.04
C ALA A 51 -3.76 -13.38 -1.26
N LEU A 52 -4.75 -14.05 -0.66
CA LEU A 52 -5.76 -13.40 0.19
C LEU A 52 -5.15 -12.72 1.42
N LEU A 53 -4.22 -13.39 2.11
CA LEU A 53 -3.53 -12.80 3.26
C LEU A 53 -2.69 -11.58 2.85
N ALA A 54 -2.01 -11.64 1.72
CA ALA A 54 -1.23 -10.53 1.20
C ALA A 54 -2.14 -9.34 0.82
N LEU A 55 -3.31 -9.60 0.21
CA LEU A 55 -4.30 -8.57 -0.10
C LEU A 55 -4.82 -7.88 1.17
N ASP A 56 -5.16 -8.65 2.20
CA ASP A 56 -5.60 -8.11 3.51
C ASP A 56 -4.52 -7.20 4.14
N ARG A 57 -3.26 -7.65 4.13
CA ARG A 57 -2.14 -6.83 4.64
C ARG A 57 -1.90 -5.57 3.81
N LEU A 58 -2.07 -5.66 2.50
CA LEU A 58 -1.96 -4.52 1.60
C LEU A 58 -3.07 -3.50 1.85
N ASP A 59 -4.31 -3.96 2.07
CA ASP A 59 -5.45 -3.09 2.40
C ASP A 59 -5.19 -2.30 3.70
N LEU A 60 -4.64 -2.96 4.73
CA LEU A 60 -4.23 -2.28 5.96
C LEU A 60 -3.12 -1.24 5.71
N LEU A 61 -2.12 -1.58 4.89
CA LEU A 61 -1.04 -0.66 4.55
C LEU A 61 -1.57 0.58 3.81
N VAL A 62 -2.46 0.39 2.83
CA VAL A 62 -3.13 1.49 2.12
C VAL A 62 -3.88 2.39 3.10
N GLY A 63 -4.61 1.82 4.05
CA GLY A 63 -5.29 2.60 5.10
C GLY A 63 -4.33 3.47 5.92
N HIS A 64 -3.15 2.94 6.28
CA HIS A 64 -2.12 3.72 6.97
C HIS A 64 -1.53 4.84 6.10
N LEU A 65 -1.27 4.56 4.82
CA LEU A 65 -0.75 5.55 3.86
C LEU A 65 -1.75 6.69 3.62
N GLU A 66 -3.04 6.35 3.48
CA GLU A 66 -4.12 7.31 3.35
C GLU A 66 -4.28 8.19 4.59
N THR A 67 -4.17 7.59 5.77
CA THR A 67 -4.17 8.33 7.04
C THR A 67 -2.99 9.30 7.11
N ALA A 68 -1.78 8.86 6.73
CA ALA A 68 -0.59 9.71 6.68
C ALA A 68 -0.76 10.87 5.67
N ARG A 69 -1.35 10.58 4.50
CA ARG A 69 -1.67 11.58 3.48
C ARG A 69 -2.64 12.62 4.00
N ALA A 70 -3.69 12.21 4.71
CA ALA A 70 -4.66 13.11 5.32
C ALA A 70 -4.01 14.02 6.39
N HIS A 71 -3.13 13.48 7.24
CA HIS A 71 -2.40 14.28 8.23
C HIS A 71 -1.47 15.34 7.60
N ILE A 72 -0.79 14.98 6.51
CA ILE A 72 0.08 15.92 5.78
C ILE A 72 -0.73 16.97 5.00
N ALA A 73 -1.92 16.63 4.53
CA ALA A 73 -2.84 17.57 3.91
C ALA A 73 -3.43 18.57 4.93
N ALA A 74 -3.73 18.09 6.14
CA ALA A 74 -4.25 18.89 7.25
C ALA A 74 -3.18 19.74 7.95
N SER A 75 -1.89 19.42 7.79
CA SER A 75 -0.81 20.24 8.33
C SER A 75 -0.82 21.63 7.69
N PRO A 76 -0.97 22.71 8.49
CA PRO A 76 -1.05 24.06 7.95
C PRO A 76 0.22 24.37 7.16
N LYS A 77 0.06 24.95 5.96
CA LYS A 77 1.16 25.66 5.29
C LYS A 77 1.76 26.57 6.35
N ASN A 78 3.07 26.43 6.64
CA ASN A 78 3.81 27.45 7.39
C ASN A 78 3.46 28.80 6.76
N ILE A 79 2.59 29.56 7.44
CA ILE A 79 2.23 30.91 7.07
C ILE A 79 3.47 31.72 7.42
N ARG A 80 4.31 31.97 6.41
CA ARG A 80 5.32 33.02 6.45
C ARG A 80 4.62 34.37 6.40
#